data_AF-A0A9N8PCC7-F1
#
_entry.id   AF-A0A9N8PCC7-F1
#
_cell.length_a   1.000
_cell.length_b   1.000
_cell.length_c   1.000
_cell.angle_alpha   90.00
_cell.angle_beta   90.00
_cell.angle_gamma   90.00
#
_symmetry.space_group_name_H-M   'P 1'
#
loop_
_entity.id
_entity.type
_entity.pdbx_description
1 polymer ?
#
loop_
_entity_poly.entity_id
_entity_poly.type
_entity_poly.pdbx_seq_one_letter_code
_entity_poly.pdbx_strand_id
1 'polypeptide(L)'
;MSSNCTAMENMTLPSSPEDLTSPFAKLCIDLVLQIADFLPSESVLALALTTKTLFNSQALWRLRGPYVQHSPGRHAQPIARYSPDWIYCDFCFRLHPRRDTPKITDGWRELHPCPLRPEHPIWLHFDTWNYHVQFEDVYKVMTMHRWGAPYGDALDSLAVKLDWQVMRYDAGHEELNRYLATTGRCLTKFVVTPEIIDGQLLLHTIQRVWYDRDV
;
A
#
# COMPACT_ATOMS: atom_id res chain seq x y z
N MET A 1 -42.87 4.20 26.22
CA MET A 1 -41.80 5.21 26.10
C MET A 1 -40.55 4.44 25.68
N SER A 2 -40.35 4.12 24.39
CA SER A 2 -39.94 5.02 23.28
C SER A 2 -38.57 5.65 23.61
N SER A 3 -37.50 5.56 22.82
CA SER A 3 -37.37 5.39 21.37
C SER A 3 -36.02 4.81 20.95
N ASN A 4 -36.04 4.11 19.81
CA ASN A 4 -34.92 3.89 18.88
C ASN A 4 -34.42 5.22 18.26
N CYS A 5 -33.12 5.27 17.92
CA CYS A 5 -32.51 6.06 16.83
C CYS A 5 -31.26 5.23 16.43
N THR A 6 -31.09 4.58 15.28
CA THR A 6 -31.29 4.91 13.85
C THR A 6 -30.46 6.12 13.40
N ALA A 7 -29.33 5.82 12.77
CA ALA A 7 -28.66 6.66 11.78
C ALA A 7 -27.90 5.75 10.80
N MET A 8 -28.66 5.07 9.95
CA MET A 8 -28.23 4.81 8.58
C MET A 8 -28.56 6.09 7.82
N GLU A 9 -27.55 6.87 7.43
CA GLU A 9 -27.66 7.90 6.40
C GLU A 9 -26.60 7.58 5.34
N ASN A 10 -27.06 6.98 4.24
CA ASN A 10 -27.41 7.67 2.99
C ASN A 10 -26.18 7.84 2.09
N MET A 11 -25.67 6.71 1.61
CA MET A 11 -25.09 6.66 0.26
C MET A 11 -26.26 6.73 -0.73
N THR A 12 -26.61 7.95 -1.12
CA THR A 12 -27.55 8.21 -2.21
C THR A 12 -26.90 7.69 -3.50
N LEU A 13 -27.20 6.44 -3.84
CA LEU A 13 -26.91 5.87 -5.16
C LEU A 13 -27.62 6.74 -6.21
N PRO A 14 -26.95 7.11 -7.31
CA PRO A 14 -27.58 7.86 -8.39
C PRO A 14 -28.84 7.12 -8.85
N SER A 15 -29.96 7.84 -8.81
CA SER A 15 -31.27 7.36 -9.24
C SER A 15 -31.29 7.18 -10.77
N SER A 16 -31.43 5.91 -11.16
CA SER A 16 -31.56 5.30 -12.48
C SER A 16 -30.26 4.98 -13.25
N PRO A 17 -29.97 3.68 -13.42
CA PRO A 17 -29.20 3.19 -14.54
C PRO A 17 -30.10 2.26 -15.38
N GLU A 18 -30.37 2.62 -16.63
CA GLU A 18 -30.70 1.60 -17.62
C GLU A 18 -29.57 0.56 -17.61
N ASP A 19 -29.95 -0.71 -17.47
CA ASP A 19 -29.15 -1.93 -17.53
C ASP A 19 -27.67 -1.80 -17.96
N LEU A 20 -26.82 -1.35 -17.04
CA LEU A 20 -25.37 -1.63 -17.08
C LEU A 20 -25.11 -3.06 -16.59
N THR A 21 -25.90 -4.02 -17.07
CA THR A 21 -25.56 -5.43 -16.92
C THR A 21 -24.41 -5.71 -17.88
N SER A 22 -23.20 -5.81 -17.33
CA SER A 22 -22.01 -6.28 -18.04
C SER A 22 -22.39 -7.42 -19.01
N PRO A 23 -22.00 -7.37 -20.30
CA PRO A 23 -22.31 -8.45 -21.25
C PRO A 23 -21.80 -9.81 -20.76
N PHE A 24 -20.78 -9.81 -19.90
CA PHE A 24 -20.27 -11.00 -19.23
C PHE A 24 -21.28 -11.64 -18.27
N ALA A 25 -22.14 -10.85 -17.62
CA ALA A 25 -23.20 -11.34 -16.74
C ALA A 25 -24.35 -12.03 -17.50
N LYS A 26 -24.40 -11.89 -18.83
CA LYS A 26 -25.38 -12.53 -19.72
C LYS A 26 -24.87 -13.87 -20.30
N LEU A 27 -23.61 -14.22 -20.08
CA LEU A 27 -23.05 -15.51 -20.52
C LEU A 27 -23.68 -16.66 -19.73
N CYS A 28 -23.95 -17.78 -20.41
CA CYS A 28 -24.36 -18.99 -19.70
C CYS A 28 -23.21 -19.51 -18.84
N ILE A 29 -23.54 -20.15 -17.72
CA ILE A 29 -22.55 -20.65 -16.78
C ILE A 29 -21.57 -21.64 -17.42
N ASP A 30 -22.03 -22.45 -18.38
CA ASP A 30 -21.17 -23.43 -19.08
C ASP A 30 -20.06 -22.76 -19.89
N LEU A 31 -20.35 -21.63 -20.57
CA LEU A 31 -19.34 -20.85 -21.27
C LEU A 31 -18.35 -20.22 -20.29
N VAL A 32 -18.83 -19.74 -19.14
CA VAL A 32 -17.96 -19.18 -18.10
C VAL A 32 -17.03 -20.26 -17.52
N LEU A 33 -17.51 -21.48 -17.34
CA LEU A 33 -16.71 -22.62 -16.88
C LEU A 33 -15.66 -23.04 -17.91
N GLN A 34 -16.03 -23.10 -19.20
CA GLN A 34 -15.07 -23.36 -20.28
C GLN A 34 -13.97 -22.30 -20.34
N ILE A 35 -14.32 -21.01 -20.16
CA ILE A 35 -13.31 -19.95 -20.05
C ILE A 35 -12.42 -20.18 -18.83
N ALA A 36 -13.02 -20.52 -17.67
CA ALA A 36 -12.31 -20.74 -16.43
C ALA A 36 -11.33 -21.92 -16.48
N ASP A 37 -11.60 -22.96 -17.28
CA ASP A 37 -10.71 -24.11 -17.47
C ASP A 37 -9.35 -23.73 -18.08
N PHE A 38 -9.31 -22.65 -18.87
CA PHE A 38 -8.07 -22.14 -19.48
C PHE A 38 -7.41 -21.03 -18.67
N LEU A 39 -8.01 -20.61 -17.55
CA LEU A 39 -7.49 -19.53 -16.74
C LEU A 39 -6.61 -20.07 -15.60
N PRO A 40 -5.52 -19.36 -15.23
CA PRO A 40 -4.82 -19.61 -13.98
C PRO A 40 -5.78 -19.52 -12.81
N SER A 41 -5.50 -20.28 -11.74
CA SER A 41 -6.33 -20.32 -10.54
C SER A 41 -6.75 -18.91 -10.11
N GLU A 42 -5.80 -17.99 -9.93
CA GLU A 42 -6.00 -16.59 -9.51
C GLU A 42 -7.02 -15.84 -10.38
N SER A 43 -6.97 -16.03 -11.70
CA SER A 43 -7.90 -15.41 -12.65
C SER A 43 -9.31 -15.98 -12.52
N VAL A 44 -9.47 -17.28 -12.20
CA VAL A 44 -10.77 -17.89 -11.89
C VAL A 44 -11.40 -17.27 -10.63
N LEU A 45 -10.59 -16.83 -9.67
CA LEU A 45 -11.10 -16.13 -8.48
C LEU A 45 -11.53 -14.71 -8.79
N ALA A 46 -10.72 -13.97 -9.54
CA ALA A 46 -11.12 -12.65 -10.01
C ALA A 46 -12.45 -12.73 -10.77
N LEU A 47 -12.60 -13.76 -11.63
CA LEU A 47 -13.83 -14.08 -12.34
C LEU A 47 -15.00 -14.37 -11.38
N ALA A 48 -14.79 -15.23 -10.38
CA ALA A 48 -15.81 -15.56 -9.39
C ALA A 48 -16.32 -14.32 -8.65
N LEU A 49 -15.45 -13.36 -8.37
CA LEU A 49 -15.77 -12.17 -7.60
C LEU A 49 -16.47 -11.07 -8.41
N THR A 50 -16.55 -11.20 -9.73
CA THR A 50 -17.25 -10.21 -10.58
C THR A 50 -18.75 -10.12 -10.30
N THR A 51 -19.38 -11.24 -9.88
CA THR A 51 -20.81 -11.28 -9.57
C THR A 51 -21.10 -12.19 -8.40
N LYS A 52 -22.17 -11.88 -7.65
CA LYS A 52 -22.65 -12.73 -6.55
C LYS A 52 -23.02 -14.13 -7.04
N THR A 53 -23.51 -14.27 -8.27
CA THR A 53 -23.91 -15.55 -8.88
C THR A 53 -22.70 -16.45 -9.12
N LEU A 54 -21.63 -15.91 -9.72
CA LEU A 54 -20.39 -16.65 -9.96
C LEU A 54 -19.67 -16.96 -8.64
N PHE A 55 -19.68 -16.03 -7.68
CA PHE A 55 -19.07 -16.25 -6.37
C PHE A 55 -19.72 -17.42 -5.61
N ASN A 56 -21.03 -17.62 -5.76
CA ASN A 56 -21.73 -18.74 -5.12
C ASN A 56 -21.79 -20.00 -6.01
N SER A 57 -21.21 -19.97 -7.21
CA SER A 57 -21.24 -21.10 -8.13
C SER A 57 -20.32 -22.22 -7.66
N GLN A 58 -20.91 -23.32 -7.19
CA GLN A 58 -20.14 -24.48 -6.75
C GLN A 58 -19.34 -25.11 -7.92
N ALA A 59 -19.86 -25.03 -9.15
CA ALA A 59 -19.18 -25.54 -10.33
C ALA A 59 -17.86 -24.81 -10.60
N LEU A 60 -17.84 -23.48 -10.44
CA LEU A 60 -16.64 -22.67 -10.64
C LEU A 60 -15.56 -22.96 -9.60
N TRP A 61 -15.96 -23.19 -8.34
CA TRP A 61 -15.02 -23.54 -7.27
C TRP A 61 -14.45 -24.96 -7.40
N ARG A 62 -15.19 -25.90 -8.00
CA ARG A 62 -14.69 -27.26 -8.24
C ARG A 62 -13.46 -27.28 -9.16
N LEU A 63 -13.35 -26.33 -10.09
CA LEU A 63 -12.18 -26.15 -10.96
C LEU A 63 -10.89 -25.85 -10.17
N ARG A 64 -11.01 -25.34 -8.93
CA ARG A 64 -9.87 -24.97 -8.07
C ARG A 64 -9.49 -26.07 -7.07
N GLY A 65 -10.14 -27.23 -7.11
CA GLY A 65 -9.87 -28.35 -6.22
C GLY A 65 -10.51 -28.22 -4.81
N PRO A 66 -10.43 -29.28 -4.00
CA PRO A 66 -11.28 -29.47 -2.81
C PRO A 66 -10.95 -28.61 -1.58
N TYR A 67 -9.96 -27.71 -1.62
CA TYR A 67 -9.40 -27.06 -0.41
C TYR A 67 -9.45 -25.53 -0.37
N VAL A 68 -10.30 -24.89 -1.17
CA VAL A 68 -10.42 -23.42 -1.11
C VAL A 68 -11.45 -23.03 -0.04
N GLN A 69 -10.98 -22.64 1.15
CA GLN A 69 -11.85 -22.06 2.18
C GLN A 69 -12.51 -20.76 1.66
N HIS A 70 -13.84 -20.72 1.66
CA HIS A 70 -14.69 -19.69 1.04
C HIS A 70 -14.75 -18.33 1.76
N SER A 71 -13.68 -17.93 2.46
CA SER A 71 -13.66 -16.60 3.09
C SER A 71 -13.19 -15.56 2.08
N PRO A 72 -14.00 -14.52 1.77
CA PRO A 72 -13.59 -13.42 0.90
C PRO A 72 -12.26 -12.77 1.33
N GLY A 73 -11.97 -12.77 2.64
CA GLY A 73 -10.72 -12.22 3.18
C GLY A 73 -9.46 -12.99 2.76
N ARG A 74 -9.56 -14.30 2.49
CA ARG A 74 -8.44 -15.11 1.96
C ARG A 74 -8.19 -14.88 0.46
N HIS A 75 -9.07 -14.14 -0.20
CA HIS A 75 -9.01 -13.84 -1.62
C HIS A 75 -8.53 -12.42 -1.91
N ALA A 76 -8.47 -11.56 -0.88
CA ALA A 76 -8.02 -10.18 -0.99
C ALA A 76 -6.57 -10.05 -1.52
N GLN A 77 -5.65 -10.92 -1.11
CA GLN A 77 -4.26 -10.87 -1.58
C GLN A 77 -4.13 -11.14 -3.09
N PRO A 78 -4.75 -12.20 -3.66
CA PRO A 78 -4.83 -12.36 -5.11
C PRO A 78 -5.51 -11.19 -5.83
N ILE A 79 -6.59 -10.62 -5.28
CA ILE A 79 -7.32 -9.50 -5.89
C ILE A 79 -6.45 -8.25 -5.98
N ALA A 80 -5.67 -7.95 -4.94
CA ALA A 80 -4.77 -6.79 -4.91
C ALA A 80 -3.81 -6.79 -6.11
N ARG A 81 -3.39 -7.96 -6.59
CA ARG A 81 -2.52 -8.08 -7.78
C ARG A 81 -3.13 -7.48 -9.05
N TYR A 82 -4.46 -7.48 -9.14
CA TYR A 82 -5.20 -7.00 -10.31
C TYR A 82 -5.87 -5.65 -10.09
N SER A 83 -5.68 -5.05 -8.91
CA SER A 83 -6.35 -3.81 -8.53
C SER A 83 -5.32 -2.73 -8.22
N PRO A 84 -4.93 -1.90 -9.22
CA PRO A 84 -3.80 -0.97 -9.08
C PRO A 84 -4.04 0.12 -8.02
N ASP A 85 -5.30 0.37 -7.68
CA ASP A 85 -5.73 1.37 -6.68
C ASP A 85 -5.83 0.80 -5.26
N TRP A 86 -5.55 -0.49 -5.07
CA TRP A 86 -5.70 -1.16 -3.78
C TRP A 86 -4.46 -1.96 -3.42
N ILE A 87 -4.11 -1.95 -2.14
CA ILE A 87 -3.02 -2.75 -1.60
C ILE A 87 -3.56 -3.73 -0.56
N TYR A 88 -3.03 -4.95 -0.58
CA TYR A 88 -3.30 -5.93 0.47
C TYR A 88 -2.45 -5.64 1.69
N CYS A 89 -3.10 -5.45 2.84
CA CYS A 89 -2.43 -5.27 4.11
C CYS A 89 -2.29 -6.62 4.83
N ASP A 90 -1.05 -7.09 5.02
CA ASP A 90 -0.75 -8.35 5.69
C ASP A 90 -1.10 -8.34 7.20
N PHE A 91 -1.34 -7.16 7.80
CA PHE A 91 -1.70 -7.04 9.21
C PHE A 91 -3.17 -7.27 9.49
N CYS A 92 -4.04 -6.56 8.77
CA CYS A 92 -5.49 -6.66 8.96
C CYS A 92 -6.15 -7.63 7.97
N PHE A 93 -5.38 -8.17 7.01
CA PHE A 93 -5.82 -9.07 5.94
C PHE A 93 -6.95 -8.45 5.08
N ARG A 94 -6.92 -7.13 4.88
CA ARG A 94 -7.90 -6.39 4.06
C ARG A 94 -7.21 -5.58 2.96
N LEU A 95 -8.00 -5.21 1.97
CA LEU A 95 -7.62 -4.23 0.97
C LEU A 95 -7.75 -2.82 1.53
N HIS A 96 -6.71 -2.02 1.36
CA HIS A 96 -6.73 -0.59 1.65
C HIS A 96 -6.58 0.18 0.34
N PRO A 97 -7.21 1.37 0.23
CA PRO A 97 -6.90 2.26 -0.86
C PRO A 97 -5.39 2.52 -0.89
N ARG A 98 -4.84 2.53 -2.10
CA ARG A 98 -3.48 2.97 -2.33
C ARG A 98 -3.36 4.43 -1.89
N ARG A 99 -2.28 4.75 -1.19
CA ARG A 99 -2.01 6.09 -0.67
C ARG A 99 -0.63 6.52 -1.14
N ASP A 100 -0.49 7.78 -1.50
CA ASP A 100 0.81 8.37 -1.74
C ASP A 100 1.33 8.95 -0.44
N THR A 101 2.44 8.40 0.03
CA THR A 101 3.08 8.85 1.26
C THR A 101 4.28 9.71 0.92
N PRO A 102 4.35 10.94 1.44
CA PRO A 102 5.54 11.77 1.27
C PRO A 102 6.74 11.09 1.93
N LYS A 103 7.87 11.06 1.21
CA LYS A 103 9.12 10.46 1.69
C LYS A 103 9.87 11.39 2.64
N ILE A 104 9.59 12.69 2.60
CA ILE A 104 10.10 13.70 3.53
C ILE A 104 8.90 14.32 4.23
N THR A 105 8.74 14.05 5.52
CA THR A 105 7.60 14.53 6.30
C THR A 105 7.83 14.46 7.80
N ASP A 106 7.41 15.51 8.50
CA ASP A 106 7.42 15.59 9.97
C ASP A 106 6.19 14.87 10.57
N GLY A 107 5.13 14.69 9.77
CA GLY A 107 3.86 14.05 10.14
C GLY A 107 3.83 12.55 9.89
N TRP A 108 4.98 11.88 9.86
CA TRP A 108 5.07 10.45 9.49
C TRP A 108 4.24 9.53 10.40
N ARG A 109 4.01 9.92 11.66
CA ARG A 109 3.21 9.16 12.62
C ARG A 109 1.75 9.04 12.22
N GLU A 110 1.20 10.06 11.54
CA GLU A 110 -0.17 10.05 11.03
C GLU A 110 -0.31 9.14 9.81
N LEU A 111 0.81 8.87 9.13
CA LEU A 111 0.89 7.95 8.01
C LEU A 111 1.02 6.51 8.54
N HIS A 112 -0.03 6.00 9.19
CA HIS A 112 -0.05 4.61 9.62
C HIS A 112 -0.17 3.67 8.41
N PRO A 113 0.64 2.58 8.30
CA PRO A 113 0.56 1.62 7.21
C PRO A 113 -0.81 0.91 7.18
N CYS A 114 -1.35 0.55 8.36
CA CYS A 114 -2.71 0.03 8.50
C CYS A 114 -3.59 0.95 9.37
N PRO A 115 -4.72 1.47 8.86
CA PRO A 115 -5.66 2.28 9.65
C PRO A 115 -6.38 1.48 10.75
N LEU A 116 -6.47 0.16 10.61
CA LEU A 116 -7.14 -0.71 11.59
C LEU A 116 -6.19 -1.29 12.64
N ARG A 117 -4.88 -1.17 12.43
CA ARG A 117 -3.82 -1.69 13.29
C ARG A 117 -2.69 -0.65 13.42
N PRO A 118 -2.98 0.58 13.88
CA PRO A 118 -1.97 1.64 13.98
C PRO A 118 -0.82 1.30 14.93
N GLU A 119 -1.02 0.34 15.85
CA GLU A 119 -0.06 -0.11 16.86
C GLU A 119 1.09 -0.97 16.32
N HIS A 120 1.01 -1.45 15.06
CA HIS A 120 2.02 -2.31 14.44
C HIS A 120 2.64 -1.65 13.19
N PRO A 121 3.42 -0.57 13.35
CA PRO A 121 4.08 0.06 12.23
C PRO A 121 5.20 -0.82 11.64
N ILE A 122 5.24 -0.94 10.31
CA ILE A 122 6.46 -1.31 9.56
C ILE A 122 6.83 -0.13 8.68
N TRP A 123 7.84 0.61 9.13
CA TRP A 123 8.45 1.68 8.38
C TRP A 123 9.94 1.77 8.68
N LEU A 124 10.67 2.40 7.78
CA LEU A 124 12.01 2.91 7.98
C LEU A 124 11.91 4.44 8.08
N HIS A 125 12.38 5.01 9.19
CA HIS A 125 12.39 6.45 9.40
C HIS A 125 13.77 6.92 9.86
N PHE A 126 14.23 8.04 9.32
CA PHE A 126 15.42 8.73 9.80
C PHE A 126 15.06 10.13 10.29
N ASP A 127 14.93 10.28 11.62
CA ASP A 127 14.43 11.50 12.27
C ASP A 127 15.18 12.76 11.86
N THR A 128 16.52 12.70 11.77
CA THR A 128 17.36 13.87 11.44
C THR A 128 17.04 14.49 10.07
N TRP A 129 16.51 13.70 9.14
CA TRP A 129 16.19 14.14 7.78
C TRP A 129 14.69 14.08 7.48
N ASN A 130 13.86 13.74 8.47
CA ASN A 130 12.44 13.47 8.33
C ASN A 130 12.13 12.51 7.17
N TYR A 131 13.05 11.60 6.89
CA TYR A 131 12.93 10.65 5.80
C TYR A 131 12.13 9.44 6.25
N HIS A 132 11.11 9.05 5.49
CA HIS A 132 10.17 8.01 5.84
C HIS A 132 9.85 7.11 4.65
N VAL A 133 9.91 5.80 4.85
CA VAL A 133 9.51 4.78 3.87
C VAL A 133 8.66 3.73 4.56
N GLN A 134 7.52 3.41 3.97
CA GLN A 134 6.63 2.36 4.47
C GLN A 134 6.77 1.07 3.67
N PHE A 135 6.26 -0.03 4.22
CA PHE A 135 6.12 -1.28 3.49
C PHE A 135 5.34 -1.11 2.18
N GLU A 136 4.27 -0.32 2.20
CA GLU A 136 3.43 -0.01 1.04
C GLU A 136 4.28 0.54 -0.12
N ASP A 137 5.25 1.42 0.16
CA ASP A 137 6.10 2.03 -0.85
C ASP A 137 7.02 0.99 -1.52
N VAL A 138 7.63 0.14 -0.70
CA VAL A 138 8.47 -0.97 -1.16
C VAL A 138 7.63 -1.95 -1.99
N TYR A 139 6.43 -2.28 -1.52
CA TYR A 139 5.53 -3.18 -2.21
C TYR A 139 5.18 -2.66 -3.62
N LYS A 140 4.86 -1.38 -3.76
CA LYS A 140 4.53 -0.79 -5.07
C LYS A 140 5.71 -0.85 -6.05
N VAL A 141 6.91 -0.49 -5.61
CA VAL A 141 8.11 -0.55 -6.45
C VAL A 141 8.44 -1.98 -6.85
N MET A 142 8.38 -2.92 -5.91
CA MET A 142 8.67 -4.32 -6.19
C MET A 142 7.59 -4.98 -7.04
N THR A 143 6.34 -4.52 -6.96
CA THR A 143 5.26 -4.95 -7.85
C THR A 143 5.53 -4.46 -9.27
N MET A 144 5.92 -3.20 -9.45
CA MET A 144 6.29 -2.64 -10.76
C MET A 144 7.48 -3.37 -11.36
N HIS A 145 8.50 -3.69 -10.57
CA HIS A 145 9.65 -4.44 -11.02
C HIS A 145 9.27 -5.85 -11.51
N ARG A 146 8.36 -6.54 -10.81
CA ARG A 146 7.95 -7.91 -11.15
C ARG A 146 6.99 -7.99 -12.33
N TRP A 147 6.07 -7.04 -12.44
CA TRP A 147 4.92 -7.14 -13.35
C TRP A 147 4.88 -6.06 -14.44
N GLY A 148 5.67 -5.00 -14.29
CA GLY A 148 5.69 -3.86 -15.21
C GLY A 148 4.46 -2.96 -15.08
N ALA A 149 4.40 -1.95 -15.96
CA ALA A 149 3.26 -1.03 -16.02
C ALA A 149 1.96 -1.79 -16.37
N PRO A 150 0.80 -1.39 -15.82
CA PRO A 150 0.56 -0.25 -14.92
C PRO A 150 0.69 -0.60 -13.41
N TYR A 151 1.28 -1.75 -13.07
CA TYR A 151 1.18 -2.32 -11.73
C TYR A 151 2.31 -1.87 -10.80
N GLY A 152 2.12 -0.77 -10.07
CA GLY A 152 3.05 -0.30 -9.04
C GLY A 152 3.59 1.09 -9.30
N ASP A 153 4.72 1.45 -8.70
CA ASP A 153 5.37 2.77 -8.87
C ASP A 153 6.77 2.59 -9.45
N ALA A 154 7.26 3.62 -10.15
CA ALA A 154 8.63 3.66 -10.64
C ALA A 154 9.63 3.57 -9.48
N LEU A 155 10.78 2.95 -9.72
CA LEU A 155 11.86 2.81 -8.73
C LEU A 155 12.27 4.16 -8.13
N ASP A 156 12.36 5.19 -8.98
CA ASP A 156 12.73 6.56 -8.60
C ASP A 156 11.74 7.24 -7.64
N SER A 157 10.56 6.67 -7.40
CA SER A 157 9.61 7.17 -6.39
C SER A 157 10.15 7.09 -4.95
N LEU A 158 11.16 6.23 -4.71
CA LEU A 158 11.86 6.12 -3.43
C LEU A 158 13.08 7.03 -3.34
N ALA A 159 13.50 7.63 -4.47
CA ALA A 159 14.69 8.46 -4.53
C ALA A 159 14.46 9.80 -3.84
N VAL A 160 15.45 10.23 -3.06
CA VAL A 160 15.44 11.52 -2.36
C VAL A 160 16.78 12.19 -2.54
N LYS A 161 16.78 13.48 -2.83
CA LYS A 161 17.98 14.30 -2.88
C LYS A 161 17.72 15.63 -2.19
N LEU A 162 18.07 15.68 -0.92
CA LEU A 162 18.13 16.92 -0.16
C LEU A 162 19.52 17.52 -0.37
N ASP A 163 19.57 18.82 -0.67
CA ASP A 163 20.85 19.53 -0.67
C ASP A 163 21.25 19.92 0.76
N TRP A 164 22.34 20.66 0.92
CA TRP A 164 22.74 21.19 2.23
C TRP A 164 21.61 22.03 2.85
N GLN A 165 21.15 21.62 4.02
CA GLN A 165 20.11 22.27 4.81
C GLN A 165 20.63 22.49 6.23
N VAL A 166 20.14 23.55 6.89
CA VAL A 166 20.44 23.76 8.32
C VAL A 166 19.75 22.65 9.11
N MET A 167 20.51 21.93 9.94
CA MET A 167 19.97 20.90 10.81
C MET A 167 18.95 21.54 11.76
N ARG A 168 17.69 21.12 11.66
CA ARG A 168 16.67 21.47 12.64
C ARG A 168 16.85 20.55 13.84
N TYR A 169 17.38 21.08 14.93
CA TYR A 169 17.46 20.35 16.19
C TYR A 169 16.10 20.38 16.87
N ASP A 170 15.46 19.21 17.02
CA ASP A 170 14.27 19.06 17.87
C ASP A 170 14.72 18.58 19.25
N ALA A 171 14.56 19.44 20.26
CA ALA A 171 15.04 19.22 21.62
C ALA A 171 14.24 18.15 22.40
N GLY A 172 13.22 17.53 21.79
CA GLY A 172 12.29 16.63 22.46
C GLY A 172 12.78 15.19 22.74
N HIS A 173 13.88 14.72 22.13
CA HIS A 173 14.38 13.35 22.33
C HIS A 173 15.69 13.35 23.14
N GLU A 174 15.55 12.96 24.41
CA GLU A 174 16.56 12.65 25.43
C GLU A 174 18.03 13.04 25.17
N GLU A 175 18.46 14.08 25.88
CA GLU A 175 19.75 14.42 26.54
C GLU A 175 21.13 13.94 26.02
N LEU A 176 21.26 12.93 25.16
CA LEU A 176 22.56 12.35 24.80
C LEU A 176 23.41 13.25 23.89
N ASN A 177 22.78 14.22 23.22
CA ASN A 177 23.43 15.11 22.25
C ASN A 177 23.37 16.59 22.64
N ARG A 178 23.51 16.92 23.93
CA ARG A 178 23.51 18.31 24.44
C ARG A 178 24.58 19.21 23.77
N TYR A 179 25.65 18.64 23.21
CA TYR A 179 26.66 19.38 22.43
C TYR A 179 26.19 19.81 21.02
N LEU A 180 25.06 19.28 20.53
CA LEU A 180 24.36 19.79 19.34
C LEU A 180 23.39 20.92 19.70
N ALA A 181 23.09 21.13 20.99
CA ALA A 181 22.29 22.25 21.48
C ALA A 181 23.10 23.56 21.58
N THR A 182 24.44 23.48 21.56
CA THR A 182 25.27 24.66 21.31
C THR A 182 25.04 25.14 19.88
N THR A 183 24.89 26.45 19.72
CA THR A 183 24.66 27.24 18.50
C THR A 183 25.77 27.13 17.43
N GLY A 184 26.35 25.94 17.24
CA GLY A 184 27.15 25.64 16.06
C GLY A 184 26.25 25.57 14.84
N ARG A 185 26.73 26.07 13.70
CA ARG A 185 26.01 25.92 12.43
C ARG A 185 26.21 24.48 11.96
N CYS A 186 25.18 23.66 12.12
CA CYS A 186 25.16 22.30 11.60
C CYS A 186 24.42 22.29 10.25
N LEU A 187 25.09 21.82 9.20
CA LEU A 187 24.49 21.59 7.90
C LEU A 187 24.39 20.09 7.65
N THR A 188 23.25 19.64 7.15
CA THR A 188 23.01 18.26 6.77
C THR A 188 22.72 18.15 5.29
N LYS A 189 23.11 17.03 4.68
CA LYS A 189 22.76 16.67 3.31
C LYS A 189 22.43 15.20 3.26
N PHE A 190 21.38 14.86 2.52
CA PHE A 190 20.83 13.51 2.50
C PHE A 190 20.45 13.09 1.09
N VAL A 191 20.93 11.93 0.68
CA VAL A 191 20.61 11.35 -0.62
C VAL A 191 20.25 9.90 -0.43
N VAL A 192 19.13 9.48 -1.01
CA VAL A 192 18.72 8.08 -1.16
C VAL A 192 18.59 7.79 -2.63
N THR A 193 19.32 6.76 -3.08
CA THR A 193 19.23 6.24 -4.45
C THR A 193 18.79 4.79 -4.40
N PRO A 194 17.59 4.46 -4.88
CA PRO A 194 17.10 3.09 -4.90
C PRO A 194 17.69 2.32 -6.09
N GLU A 195 17.97 1.04 -5.89
CA GLU A 195 18.48 0.12 -6.92
C GLU A 195 17.86 -1.26 -6.73
N ILE A 196 17.66 -2.02 -7.81
CA ILE A 196 17.24 -3.42 -7.74
C ILE A 196 18.33 -4.29 -8.34
N ILE A 197 18.92 -5.17 -7.52
CA ILE A 197 19.96 -6.13 -7.91
C ILE A 197 19.45 -7.53 -7.55
N ASP A 198 19.45 -8.46 -8.52
CA ASP A 198 19.04 -9.85 -8.34
C ASP A 198 17.66 -10.00 -7.63
N GLY A 199 16.73 -9.10 -7.95
CA GLY A 199 15.37 -9.10 -7.39
C GLY A 199 15.26 -8.58 -5.95
N GLN A 200 16.34 -8.03 -5.39
CA GLN A 200 16.37 -7.37 -4.09
C GLN A 200 16.37 -5.85 -4.26
N LEU A 201 15.56 -5.15 -3.47
CA LEU A 201 15.57 -3.68 -3.40
C LEU A 201 16.66 -3.23 -2.42
N LEU A 202 17.59 -2.42 -2.90
CA LEU A 202 18.61 -1.75 -2.10
C LEU A 202 18.34 -0.24 -2.08
N LEU A 203 18.44 0.37 -0.91
CA LEU A 203 18.37 1.82 -0.73
C LEU A 203 19.75 2.36 -0.37
N HIS A 204 20.49 2.85 -1.36
CA HIS A 204 21.80 3.46 -1.13
C HIS A 204 21.62 4.82 -0.48
N THR A 205 22.04 4.92 0.77
CA THR A 205 21.80 6.10 1.60
C THR A 205 23.13 6.81 1.89
N ILE A 206 23.23 8.09 1.51
CA ILE A 206 24.38 8.95 1.80
C ILE A 206 23.92 10.06 2.74
N GLN A 207 24.44 10.01 3.97
CA GLN A 207 24.25 11.03 5.00
C GLN A 207 25.53 11.84 5.13
N ARG A 208 25.43 13.17 5.04
CA ARG A 208 26.56 14.08 5.30
C ARG A 208 26.15 15.09 6.35
N VAL A 209 27.07 15.32 7.27
CA VAL A 209 26.94 16.33 8.32
C VAL A 209 28.19 17.19 8.27
N TRP A 210 27.99 18.50 8.22
CA TRP A 210 29.05 19.49 8.41
C TRP A 210 28.73 20.27 9.67
N TYR A 211 29.73 20.44 10.52
CA TYR A 211 29.56 21.06 11.82
C TYR A 211 30.65 22.10 11.99
N ASP A 212 30.23 23.36 12.12
CA ASP A 212 31.10 24.47 12.47
C ASP A 212 31.18 24.60 13.99
N ARG A 213 32.38 24.47 14.54
CA ARG A 213 32.62 24.51 15.99
C ARG A 213 33.39 25.76 16.38
N ASP A 214 32.95 26.92 15.89
CA ASP A 214 33.52 28.22 16.25
C ASP A 214 32.41 29.20 16.68
N VAL A 215 32.08 29.19 17.98
CA VAL A 215 31.58 30.36 18.74
C VAL A 215 32.22 30.33 20.12
#